data_AF-A0A060ZLX4-F1
#
_entry.id   AF-A0A060ZLX4-F1
#
_cell.length_a   1.000
_cell.length_b   1.000
_cell.length_c   1.000
_cell.angle_alpha   90.00
_cell.angle_beta   90.00
_cell.angle_gamma   90.00
#
_symmetry.space_group_name_H-M   'P 1'
#
loop_
_entity.id
_entity.type
_entity.pdbx_description
1 polymer ?
#
loop_
_entity_poly.entity_id
_entity_poly.type
_entity_poly.pdbx_seq_one_letter_code
_entity_poly.pdbx_strand_id
1 'polypeptide(L)'
;PSGDTYTGKALKYSLGYFGAQYGGRKALNVPQWLMVITDGEATDNNSLAGPAKELRDNGIIVYSIGVVGANKQELELMAEDTNKVFFVDDFHKLNTLQKNIAFEFCQTSKPVCEKTQGDLVLLIDSSGSISTTDFTIMKKFATYLVSSFNIAEQSFRVGVAQFSSDPKKEFFLNEYYTEAEVNIQINNTMQIPYTTNIGKALHYIRTEYFQPARGSRINAKVSQNLVVITDGRSDDDVVDEAEKLKAMNIEVFAIGIGKDHKPVELGQITLNPERVFSVQDFASLDKIKKKVVDTICSSTPADCTIDIAMGFDITRRATAQGLFDGQAQLQAFLPQIIRYVSNLKGLCCVAGDGSIETNIGFRVVEQDGKVLYDYNFEKYDEKIVEKVMALQTSQTTYFNSFLLRSFSDKFQKSNAGVKVLVIFSDGLDDDVVKLEQESELLRTKGINALLTVALEGVQNANLLQMVEFGRGFGYKQPLNIGMHNLGNTLLTQIVSGSSFCDNRIRTTL
;
A
#
# COMPACT_ATOMS: atom_id res chain seq x y z
N PRO A 1 -18.57 -10.23 41.01
CA PRO A 1 -19.77 -10.88 40.43
C PRO A 1 -19.76 -12.34 40.87
N SER A 2 -20.88 -12.88 41.36
CA SER A 2 -21.02 -14.29 41.70
C SER A 2 -21.82 -14.99 40.60
N GLY A 3 -21.36 -16.13 40.10
CA GLY A 3 -22.06 -16.92 39.09
C GLY A 3 -21.21 -18.09 38.59
N ASP A 4 -21.87 -19.07 38.00
CA ASP A 4 -21.24 -20.26 37.40
C ASP A 4 -20.67 -19.96 35.99
N THR A 5 -19.70 -20.76 35.55
CA THR A 5 -19.00 -20.60 34.28
C THR A 5 -19.69 -21.40 33.16
N TYR A 6 -20.69 -20.82 32.49
CA TYR A 6 -21.41 -21.46 31.39
C TYR A 6 -20.77 -21.21 30.01
N THR A 7 -19.54 -21.70 29.80
CA THR A 7 -18.77 -21.50 28.56
C THR A 7 -19.48 -22.09 27.34
N GLY A 8 -20.14 -23.25 27.45
CA GLY A 8 -20.86 -23.88 26.33
C GLY A 8 -22.02 -23.03 25.82
N LYS A 9 -22.83 -22.48 26.73
CA LYS A 9 -23.88 -21.50 26.37
C LYS A 9 -23.30 -20.23 25.76
N ALA A 10 -22.17 -19.73 26.27
CA ALA A 10 -21.52 -18.53 25.74
C ALA A 10 -21.03 -18.74 24.30
N LEU A 11 -20.43 -19.89 23.99
CA LEU A 11 -20.05 -20.26 22.62
C LEU A 11 -21.26 -20.23 21.68
N LYS A 12 -22.36 -20.88 22.07
CA LYS A 12 -23.59 -20.90 21.28
C LYS A 12 -24.16 -19.49 21.05
N TYR A 13 -24.14 -18.67 22.09
CA TYR A 13 -24.60 -17.27 22.02
C TYR A 13 -23.72 -16.43 21.07
N SER A 14 -22.40 -16.66 21.08
CA SER A 14 -21.44 -15.92 20.26
C SER A 14 -21.62 -16.11 18.75
N LEU A 15 -22.16 -17.25 18.31
CA LEU A 15 -22.36 -17.57 16.89
C LEU A 15 -23.16 -16.48 16.16
N GLY A 16 -24.16 -15.90 16.84
CA GLY A 16 -25.00 -14.84 16.28
C GLY A 16 -24.21 -13.61 15.84
N TYR A 17 -23.14 -13.24 16.55
CA TYR A 17 -22.34 -12.04 16.27
C TYR A 17 -21.59 -12.11 14.94
N PHE A 18 -21.38 -13.32 14.39
CA PHE A 18 -20.69 -13.51 13.12
C PHE A 18 -21.61 -13.45 11.90
N GLY A 19 -22.92 -13.24 12.11
CA GLY A 19 -23.90 -13.06 11.04
C GLY A 19 -23.72 -11.74 10.28
N ALA A 20 -24.09 -11.74 9.00
CA ALA A 20 -23.97 -10.56 8.14
C ALA A 20 -24.77 -9.35 8.67
N GLN A 21 -25.92 -9.59 9.29
CA GLN A 21 -26.74 -8.54 9.90
C GLN A 21 -26.08 -7.85 11.11
N TYR A 22 -25.01 -8.45 11.66
CA TYR A 22 -24.20 -7.89 12.75
C TYR A 22 -22.80 -7.47 12.27
N GLY A 23 -22.60 -7.35 10.95
CA GLY A 23 -21.33 -6.94 10.35
C GLY A 23 -20.36 -8.08 10.04
N GLY A 24 -20.80 -9.34 10.16
CA GLY A 24 -20.01 -10.51 9.75
C GLY A 24 -19.70 -10.51 8.26
N ARG A 25 -18.43 -10.73 7.90
CA ARG A 25 -17.91 -10.63 6.52
C ARG A 25 -17.47 -11.97 5.92
N LYS A 26 -18.07 -13.09 6.36
CA LYS A 26 -17.78 -14.43 5.84
C LYS A 26 -17.87 -14.53 4.31
N ALA A 27 -18.90 -13.90 3.73
CA ALA A 27 -19.11 -13.90 2.27
C ALA A 27 -18.00 -13.20 1.47
N LEU A 28 -17.21 -12.33 2.12
CA LEU A 28 -16.04 -11.66 1.54
C LEU A 28 -14.74 -12.42 1.81
N ASN A 29 -14.82 -13.67 2.28
CA ASN A 29 -13.68 -14.49 2.70
C ASN A 29 -12.80 -13.82 3.77
N VAL A 30 -13.36 -12.91 4.56
CA VAL A 30 -12.67 -12.29 5.70
C VAL A 30 -12.63 -13.30 6.85
N PRO A 31 -11.44 -13.66 7.37
CA PRO A 31 -11.31 -14.56 8.51
C PRO A 31 -12.12 -14.06 9.71
N GLN A 32 -12.87 -14.96 10.35
CA GLN A 32 -13.67 -14.67 11.54
C GLN A 32 -13.05 -15.36 12.75
N TRP A 33 -12.86 -14.64 13.84
CA TRP A 33 -12.16 -15.16 15.02
C TRP A 33 -13.00 -15.01 16.28
N LEU A 34 -13.02 -16.05 17.11
CA LEU A 34 -13.57 -16.02 18.46
C LEU A 34 -12.45 -16.26 19.45
N MET A 35 -12.31 -15.39 20.44
CA MET A 35 -11.36 -15.55 21.55
C MET A 35 -12.14 -15.83 22.84
N VAL A 36 -11.95 -17.02 23.39
CA VAL A 36 -12.55 -17.44 24.66
C VAL A 36 -11.51 -17.25 25.76
N ILE A 37 -11.82 -16.46 26.77
CA ILE A 37 -10.97 -16.26 27.95
C ILE A 37 -11.73 -16.81 29.15
N THR A 38 -11.17 -17.80 29.84
CA THR A 38 -11.76 -18.41 31.05
C THR A 38 -10.71 -18.64 32.11
N ASP A 39 -11.10 -18.55 33.38
CA ASP A 39 -10.25 -18.77 34.54
C ASP A 39 -10.59 -20.06 35.32
N GLY A 40 -11.58 -20.82 34.84
CA GLY A 40 -12.06 -22.04 35.48
C GLY A 40 -12.70 -23.04 34.52
N GLU A 41 -13.03 -24.21 35.06
CA GLU A 41 -13.76 -25.28 34.37
C GLU A 41 -15.19 -24.84 34.02
N ALA A 42 -15.67 -25.24 32.85
CA ALA A 42 -17.04 -24.96 32.44
C ALA A 42 -18.05 -25.79 33.26
N THR A 43 -19.00 -25.11 33.90
CA THR A 43 -20.13 -25.75 34.59
C THR A 43 -21.00 -26.57 33.63
N ASP A 44 -20.99 -26.21 32.34
CA ASP A 44 -21.64 -26.94 31.25
C ASP A 44 -20.64 -27.63 30.32
N ASN A 45 -19.59 -28.26 30.85
CA ASN A 45 -18.54 -28.94 30.09
C ASN A 45 -19.05 -29.91 29.01
N ASN A 46 -20.12 -30.66 29.29
CA ASN A 46 -20.78 -31.57 28.33
C ASN A 46 -21.38 -30.84 27.10
N SER A 47 -21.60 -29.53 27.19
CA SER A 47 -22.16 -28.68 26.14
C SER A 47 -21.11 -27.92 25.35
N LEU A 48 -19.80 -28.10 25.59
CA LEU A 48 -18.74 -27.36 24.87
C LEU A 48 -18.60 -27.83 23.42
N ALA A 49 -18.64 -29.15 23.19
CA ALA A 49 -18.24 -29.73 21.91
C ALA A 49 -19.15 -29.32 20.73
N GLY A 50 -20.46 -29.31 20.94
CA GLY A 50 -21.44 -28.98 19.89
C GLY A 50 -21.29 -27.55 19.36
N PRO A 51 -21.42 -26.52 20.20
CA PRO A 51 -21.25 -25.12 19.81
C PRO A 51 -19.85 -24.79 19.29
N ALA A 52 -18.80 -25.37 19.89
CA ALA A 52 -17.44 -25.16 19.40
C ALA A 52 -17.27 -25.71 17.98
N LYS A 53 -17.78 -26.91 17.72
CA LYS A 53 -17.79 -27.49 16.37
C LYS A 53 -18.60 -26.63 15.39
N GLU A 54 -19.78 -26.15 15.80
CA GLU A 54 -20.64 -25.31 14.95
C GLU A 54 -19.95 -24.00 14.54
N LEU A 55 -19.22 -23.35 15.45
CA LEU A 55 -18.38 -22.19 15.14
C LEU A 55 -17.32 -22.54 14.08
N ARG A 56 -16.59 -23.64 14.28
CA ARG A 56 -15.52 -24.09 13.37
C ARG A 56 -16.06 -24.50 12.00
N ASP A 57 -17.18 -25.22 11.94
CA ASP A 57 -17.87 -25.58 10.69
C ASP A 57 -18.34 -24.32 9.93
N ASN A 58 -18.61 -23.23 10.64
CA ASN A 58 -18.92 -21.94 10.05
C ASN A 58 -17.70 -21.15 9.58
N GLY A 59 -16.49 -21.70 9.68
CA GLY A 59 -15.24 -21.05 9.29
C GLY A 59 -14.73 -20.04 10.31
N ILE A 60 -15.23 -20.08 11.54
CA ILE A 60 -14.77 -19.22 12.64
C ILE A 60 -13.62 -19.92 13.35
N ILE A 61 -12.49 -19.24 13.46
CA ILE A 61 -11.30 -19.73 14.15
C ILE A 61 -11.46 -19.45 15.65
N VAL A 62 -11.45 -20.51 16.45
CA VAL A 62 -11.60 -20.41 17.91
C VAL A 62 -10.22 -20.43 18.57
N TYR A 63 -9.92 -19.40 19.36
CA TYR A 63 -8.75 -19.31 20.23
C TYR A 63 -9.20 -19.43 21.69
N SER A 64 -8.53 -20.31 22.43
CA SER A 64 -8.87 -20.61 23.82
C SER A 64 -7.77 -20.14 24.75
N ILE A 65 -8.07 -19.24 25.68
CA ILE A 65 -7.13 -18.64 26.63
C ILE A 65 -7.55 -19.04 28.04
N GLY A 66 -6.75 -19.88 28.67
CA GLY A 66 -6.91 -20.27 30.07
C GLY A 66 -6.09 -19.41 31.00
N VAL A 67 -6.67 -19.07 32.15
CA VAL A 67 -5.99 -18.38 33.25
C VAL A 67 -6.13 -19.21 34.52
N VAL A 68 -5.05 -19.38 35.29
CA VAL A 68 -5.04 -19.99 36.64
C VAL A 68 -5.72 -21.37 36.71
N GLY A 69 -7.03 -21.43 36.95
CA GLY A 69 -7.81 -22.65 37.20
C GLY A 69 -8.51 -23.22 35.97
N ALA A 70 -8.28 -22.67 34.78
CA ALA A 70 -8.89 -23.14 33.54
C ALA A 70 -8.48 -24.58 33.19
N ASN A 71 -9.44 -25.38 32.72
CA ASN A 71 -9.17 -26.75 32.31
C ASN A 71 -8.60 -26.81 30.88
N LYS A 72 -7.35 -27.26 30.73
CA LYS A 72 -6.65 -27.30 29.45
C LYS A 72 -7.34 -28.21 28.41
N GLN A 73 -7.95 -29.32 28.83
CA GLN A 73 -8.63 -30.26 27.91
C GLN A 73 -9.88 -29.62 27.31
N GLU A 74 -10.59 -28.80 28.08
CA GLU A 74 -11.73 -28.03 27.59
C GLU A 74 -11.30 -26.98 26.56
N LEU A 75 -10.19 -26.28 26.82
CA LEU A 75 -9.61 -25.30 25.89
C LEU A 75 -9.22 -25.95 24.55
N GLU A 76 -8.57 -27.11 24.62
CA GLU A 76 -8.17 -27.91 23.44
C GLU A 76 -9.39 -28.43 22.67
N LEU A 77 -10.45 -28.88 23.36
CA LEU A 77 -11.71 -29.31 22.74
C LEU A 77 -12.43 -28.16 22.00
N MET A 78 -12.36 -26.94 22.54
CA MET A 78 -12.94 -25.76 21.89
C MET A 78 -12.15 -25.31 20.65
N ALA A 79 -10.81 -25.33 20.72
CA ALA A 79 -9.96 -24.83 19.64
C ALA A 79 -9.67 -25.89 18.55
N GLU A 80 -9.64 -27.18 18.90
CA GLU A 80 -9.24 -28.33 18.07
C GLU A 80 -7.82 -28.22 17.47
N ASP A 81 -7.05 -27.23 17.91
CA ASP A 81 -5.67 -26.99 17.51
C ASP A 81 -4.89 -26.44 18.71
N THR A 82 -3.88 -27.18 19.14
CA THR A 82 -3.05 -26.82 20.30
C THR A 82 -2.27 -25.52 20.09
N ASN A 83 -2.03 -25.10 18.85
CA ASN A 83 -1.38 -23.81 18.55
C ASN A 83 -2.30 -22.61 18.81
N LYS A 84 -3.61 -22.85 18.95
CA LYS A 84 -4.63 -21.83 19.24
C LYS A 84 -5.04 -21.81 20.72
N VAL A 85 -4.39 -22.63 21.55
CA VAL A 85 -4.61 -22.70 22.99
C VAL A 85 -3.48 -21.99 23.72
N PHE A 86 -3.83 -20.98 24.50
CA PHE A 86 -2.91 -20.26 25.34
C PHE A 86 -3.27 -20.45 26.80
N PHE A 87 -2.28 -20.51 27.66
CA PHE A 87 -2.48 -20.68 29.10
C PHE A 87 -1.50 -19.83 29.88
N VAL A 88 -2.00 -19.15 30.91
CA VAL A 88 -1.20 -18.43 31.89
C VAL A 88 -1.61 -18.82 33.29
N ASP A 89 -0.64 -18.90 34.19
CA ASP A 89 -0.83 -19.19 35.61
C ASP A 89 -1.22 -17.95 36.43
N ASP A 90 -1.29 -16.77 35.82
CA ASP A 90 -1.61 -15.49 36.49
C ASP A 90 -2.24 -14.48 35.51
N PHE A 91 -3.20 -13.68 35.99
CA PHE A 91 -3.90 -12.68 35.17
C PHE A 91 -2.99 -11.58 34.64
N HIS A 92 -1.97 -11.16 35.38
CA HIS A 92 -1.01 -10.15 34.90
C HIS A 92 -0.22 -10.66 33.70
N LYS A 93 0.02 -11.97 33.60
CA LYS A 93 0.75 -12.58 32.48
C LYS A 93 -0.07 -12.66 31.18
N LEU A 94 -1.36 -12.33 31.18
CA LEU A 94 -2.12 -12.16 29.93
C LEU A 94 -1.45 -11.14 28.99
N ASN A 95 -0.77 -10.13 29.53
CA ASN A 95 0.00 -9.17 28.74
C ASN A 95 1.13 -9.81 27.91
N THR A 96 1.64 -10.96 28.35
CA THR A 96 2.71 -11.69 27.63
C THR A 96 2.18 -12.42 26.41
N LEU A 97 0.88 -12.76 26.39
CA LEU A 97 0.25 -13.48 25.30
C LEU A 97 -0.02 -12.59 24.08
N GLN A 98 -0.04 -11.26 24.26
CA GLN A 98 -0.35 -10.31 23.20
C GLN A 98 0.51 -10.53 21.95
N LYS A 99 1.82 -10.73 22.11
CA LYS A 99 2.75 -10.93 20.98
C LYS A 99 2.46 -12.24 20.25
N ASN A 100 2.20 -13.32 20.98
CA ASN A 100 1.96 -14.64 20.41
C ASN A 100 0.62 -14.67 19.66
N ILE A 101 -0.43 -14.12 20.28
CA ILE A 101 -1.76 -14.03 19.66
C ILE A 101 -1.73 -13.11 18.43
N ALA A 102 -1.08 -11.94 18.52
CA ALA A 102 -0.94 -11.03 17.38
C ALA A 102 -0.18 -11.67 16.22
N PHE A 103 0.85 -12.48 16.53
CA PHE A 103 1.61 -13.23 15.53
C PHE A 103 0.74 -14.27 14.83
N GLU A 104 -0.03 -15.07 15.58
CA GLU A 104 -0.98 -16.04 15.02
C GLU A 104 -2.06 -15.37 14.16
N PHE A 105 -2.61 -14.23 14.60
CA PHE A 105 -3.55 -13.44 13.80
C PHE A 105 -2.93 -12.93 12.50
N CYS A 106 -1.69 -12.44 12.55
CA CYS A 106 -1.01 -11.96 11.34
C CYS A 106 -0.76 -13.10 10.34
N GLN A 107 -0.42 -14.30 10.80
CA GLN A 107 -0.18 -15.45 9.93
C GLN A 107 -1.47 -16.01 9.31
N THR A 108 -2.55 -16.09 10.10
CA THR A 108 -3.83 -16.65 9.66
C THR A 108 -4.68 -15.64 8.87
N SER A 109 -4.40 -14.33 9.02
CA SER A 109 -5.04 -13.30 8.21
C SER A 109 -4.56 -13.35 6.75
N LYS A 110 -5.45 -13.77 5.84
CA LYS A 110 -5.25 -13.51 4.42
C LYS A 110 -5.48 -12.02 4.15
N PRO A 111 -4.61 -11.35 3.36
CA PRO A 111 -4.87 -9.99 2.93
C PRO A 111 -6.19 -9.90 2.17
N VAL A 112 -6.99 -8.86 2.44
CA VAL A 112 -8.25 -8.63 1.74
C VAL A 112 -7.94 -7.98 0.40
N CYS A 113 -8.29 -8.65 -0.70
CA CYS A 113 -8.24 -8.07 -2.02
C CYS A 113 -9.55 -7.33 -2.31
N GLU A 114 -9.52 -6.00 -2.39
CA GLU A 114 -10.70 -5.21 -2.77
C GLU A 114 -11.05 -5.38 -4.27
N LYS A 115 -10.07 -5.79 -5.10
CA LYS A 115 -10.35 -6.21 -6.48
C LYS A 115 -11.26 -7.43 -6.43
N THR A 116 -12.46 -7.30 -7.00
CA THR A 116 -13.42 -8.41 -7.14
C THR A 116 -13.15 -9.27 -8.37
N GLN A 117 -12.42 -8.73 -9.34
CA GLN A 117 -12.07 -9.38 -10.60
C GLN A 117 -10.61 -9.08 -11.00
N GLY A 118 -9.97 -10.06 -11.61
CA GLY A 118 -8.62 -9.93 -12.15
C GLY A 118 -8.22 -11.16 -12.95
N ASP A 119 -7.36 -10.98 -13.94
CA ASP A 119 -6.70 -12.08 -14.62
C ASP A 119 -5.26 -12.12 -14.11
N LEU A 120 -4.88 -13.24 -13.49
CA LEU A 120 -3.58 -13.45 -12.87
C LEU A 120 -2.82 -14.55 -13.62
N VAL A 121 -1.67 -14.21 -14.17
CA VAL A 121 -0.77 -15.17 -14.81
C VAL A 121 0.48 -15.30 -13.97
N LEU A 122 0.80 -16.53 -13.55
CA LEU A 122 2.05 -16.84 -12.87
C LEU A 122 3.06 -17.38 -13.89
N LEU A 123 4.23 -16.75 -13.97
CA LEU A 123 5.35 -17.18 -14.78
C LEU A 123 6.48 -17.64 -13.85
N ILE A 124 6.67 -18.96 -13.78
CA ILE A 124 7.54 -19.60 -12.78
C ILE A 124 8.84 -20.06 -13.43
N ASP A 125 9.97 -19.58 -12.92
CA ASP A 125 11.29 -20.06 -13.32
C ASP A 125 11.50 -21.51 -12.89
N SER A 126 11.96 -22.32 -13.82
CA SER A 126 12.22 -23.75 -13.66
C SER A 126 13.63 -24.14 -14.09
N SER A 127 14.51 -23.16 -14.24
CA SER A 127 15.91 -23.29 -14.67
C SER A 127 16.73 -24.23 -13.79
N GLY A 128 17.90 -24.63 -14.30
CA GLY A 128 18.79 -25.58 -13.65
C GLY A 128 19.50 -25.08 -12.40
N SER A 129 19.48 -23.77 -12.12
CA SER A 129 20.01 -23.19 -10.87
C SER A 129 19.14 -23.51 -9.66
N ILE A 130 17.84 -23.76 -9.89
CA ILE A 130 16.85 -24.04 -8.84
C ILE A 130 16.87 -25.53 -8.51
N SER A 131 17.06 -25.89 -7.24
CA SER A 131 16.94 -27.30 -6.83
C SER A 131 15.49 -27.79 -6.88
N THR A 132 15.27 -29.10 -6.98
CA THR A 132 13.91 -29.68 -6.95
C THR A 132 13.14 -29.34 -5.66
N THR A 133 13.87 -29.19 -4.55
CA THR A 133 13.32 -28.78 -3.25
C THR A 133 12.88 -27.33 -3.28
N ASP A 134 13.72 -26.44 -3.84
CA ASP A 134 13.43 -25.01 -3.95
C ASP A 134 12.29 -24.74 -4.94
N PHE A 135 12.23 -25.49 -6.04
CA PHE A 135 11.09 -25.46 -6.97
C PHE A 135 9.78 -25.85 -6.27
N THR A 136 9.84 -26.80 -5.32
CA THR A 136 8.67 -27.15 -4.50
C THR A 136 8.27 -26.01 -3.57
N ILE A 137 9.22 -25.24 -3.04
CA ILE A 137 8.92 -24.03 -2.25
C ILE A 137 8.25 -22.96 -3.13
N MET A 138 8.74 -22.76 -4.37
CA MET A 138 8.11 -21.84 -5.34
C MET A 138 6.67 -22.24 -5.66
N LYS A 139 6.40 -23.53 -5.88
CA LYS A 139 5.03 -24.04 -6.09
C LYS A 139 4.11 -23.76 -4.90
N LYS A 140 4.60 -23.96 -3.67
CA LYS A 140 3.86 -23.61 -2.45
C LYS A 140 3.57 -22.12 -2.36
N PHE A 141 4.55 -21.28 -2.71
CA PHE A 141 4.35 -19.84 -2.76
C PHE A 141 3.30 -19.44 -3.81
N ALA A 142 3.36 -20.02 -5.02
CA ALA A 142 2.36 -19.81 -6.07
C ALA A 142 0.95 -20.22 -5.61
N THR A 143 0.79 -21.38 -4.97
CA THR A 143 -0.51 -21.81 -4.42
C THR A 143 -1.01 -20.85 -3.34
N TYR A 144 -0.13 -20.31 -2.49
CA TYR A 144 -0.52 -19.30 -1.51
C TYR A 144 -1.06 -18.03 -2.17
N LEU A 145 -0.40 -17.54 -3.23
CA LEU A 145 -0.88 -16.37 -3.97
C LEU A 145 -2.28 -16.65 -4.53
N VAL A 146 -2.48 -17.77 -5.22
CA VAL A 146 -3.80 -18.17 -5.77
C VAL A 146 -4.86 -18.23 -4.68
N SER A 147 -4.57 -18.89 -3.57
CA SER A 147 -5.46 -19.03 -2.41
C SER A 147 -5.78 -17.70 -1.71
N SER A 148 -5.13 -16.60 -2.07
CA SER A 148 -5.42 -15.26 -1.53
C SER A 148 -6.47 -14.50 -2.35
N PHE A 149 -6.89 -15.04 -3.51
CA PHE A 149 -7.92 -14.45 -4.37
C PHE A 149 -9.16 -15.35 -4.46
N ASN A 150 -10.32 -14.76 -4.73
CA ASN A 150 -11.54 -15.52 -5.02
C ASN A 150 -11.49 -16.07 -6.45
N ILE A 151 -11.05 -17.32 -6.61
CA ILE A 151 -10.92 -17.96 -7.92
C ILE A 151 -12.30 -18.44 -8.39
N ALA A 152 -12.78 -17.81 -9.48
CA ALA A 152 -14.03 -18.17 -10.14
C ALA A 152 -14.06 -17.57 -11.55
N GLU A 153 -14.89 -18.14 -12.43
CA GLU A 153 -15.02 -17.67 -13.82
C GLU A 153 -15.31 -16.17 -13.94
N GLN A 154 -16.14 -15.62 -13.04
CA GLN A 154 -16.53 -14.21 -13.00
C GLN A 154 -15.79 -13.39 -11.95
N SER A 155 -14.79 -13.96 -11.27
CA SER A 155 -13.97 -13.31 -10.23
C SER A 155 -12.50 -13.26 -10.70
N PHE A 156 -11.56 -13.87 -9.96
CA PHE A 156 -10.19 -14.04 -10.44
C PHE A 156 -10.04 -15.29 -11.31
N ARG A 157 -9.38 -15.12 -12.46
CA ARG A 157 -8.95 -16.22 -13.34
C ARG A 157 -7.44 -16.38 -13.23
N VAL A 158 -6.96 -17.62 -13.26
CA VAL A 158 -5.52 -17.93 -13.11
C VAL A 158 -5.01 -18.70 -14.31
N GLY A 159 -3.87 -18.27 -14.85
CA GLY A 159 -3.08 -19.01 -15.81
C GLY A 159 -1.68 -19.25 -15.26
N VAL A 160 -1.04 -20.35 -15.63
CA VAL A 160 0.32 -20.67 -15.21
C VAL A 160 1.15 -21.08 -16.41
N ALA A 161 2.33 -20.49 -16.51
CA ALA A 161 3.41 -20.90 -17.39
C ALA A 161 4.67 -21.13 -16.56
N GLN A 162 5.55 -22.01 -17.02
CA GLN A 162 6.92 -22.09 -16.53
C GLN A 162 7.91 -21.74 -17.64
N PHE A 163 9.12 -21.37 -17.28
CA PHE A 163 10.17 -21.11 -18.26
C PHE A 163 11.54 -21.58 -17.80
N SER A 164 12.38 -21.87 -18.78
CA SER A 164 13.83 -21.99 -18.64
C SER A 164 14.48 -21.48 -19.93
N SER A 165 15.02 -22.36 -20.78
CA SER A 165 15.46 -21.97 -22.14
C SER A 165 14.27 -21.64 -23.05
N ASP A 166 13.15 -22.32 -22.84
CA ASP A 166 11.90 -22.12 -23.55
C ASP A 166 10.75 -21.96 -22.55
N PRO A 167 9.77 -21.07 -22.82
CA PRO A 167 8.55 -21.03 -22.04
C PRO A 167 7.67 -22.23 -22.38
N LYS A 168 6.97 -22.76 -21.37
CA LYS A 168 6.05 -23.89 -21.49
C LYS A 168 4.71 -23.56 -20.86
N LYS A 169 3.63 -23.90 -21.57
CA LYS A 169 2.27 -23.89 -21.05
C LYS A 169 2.10 -24.91 -19.93
N GLU A 170 1.56 -24.48 -18.78
CA GLU A 170 0.89 -25.39 -17.85
C GLU A 170 -0.63 -25.33 -18.04
N PHE A 171 -1.25 -24.14 -17.92
CA PHE A 171 -2.66 -23.92 -18.29
C PHE A 171 -3.01 -22.44 -18.48
N PHE A 172 -4.01 -22.16 -19.31
CA PHE A 172 -4.54 -20.83 -19.61
C PHE A 172 -5.63 -20.38 -18.63
N LEU A 173 -6.02 -19.09 -18.70
CA LEU A 173 -6.99 -18.42 -17.81
C LEU A 173 -8.42 -18.99 -17.90
N ASN A 174 -8.72 -19.79 -18.92
CA ASN A 174 -10.04 -20.40 -19.15
C ASN A 174 -10.09 -21.92 -18.96
N GLU A 175 -9.05 -22.53 -18.40
CA GLU A 175 -9.01 -23.99 -18.21
C GLU A 175 -9.50 -24.45 -16.84
N TYR A 176 -9.29 -23.66 -15.78
CA TYR A 176 -9.70 -24.00 -14.41
C TYR A 176 -10.29 -22.78 -13.69
N TYR A 177 -11.39 -23.00 -12.96
CA TYR A 177 -12.14 -21.93 -12.30
C TYR A 177 -12.33 -22.13 -10.80
N THR A 178 -11.73 -23.15 -10.21
CA THR A 178 -11.75 -23.35 -8.76
C THR A 178 -10.33 -23.32 -8.19
N GLU A 179 -10.20 -22.81 -6.96
CA GLU A 179 -8.93 -22.80 -6.23
C GLU A 179 -8.32 -24.21 -6.13
N ALA A 180 -9.15 -25.22 -5.87
CA ALA A 180 -8.70 -26.61 -5.73
C ALA A 180 -8.08 -27.16 -7.02
N GLU A 181 -8.73 -26.96 -8.18
CA GLU A 181 -8.21 -27.41 -9.47
C GLU A 181 -6.90 -26.70 -9.81
N VAL A 182 -6.86 -25.37 -9.67
CA VAL A 182 -5.65 -24.56 -9.93
C VAL A 182 -4.49 -25.03 -9.05
N ASN A 183 -4.72 -25.23 -7.75
CA ASN A 183 -3.69 -25.68 -6.82
C ASN A 183 -3.18 -27.10 -7.14
N ILE A 184 -4.05 -28.01 -7.60
CA ILE A 184 -3.63 -29.35 -8.06
C ILE A 184 -2.70 -29.24 -9.26
N GLN A 185 -3.03 -28.41 -10.25
CA GLN A 185 -2.21 -28.27 -11.46
C GLN A 185 -0.87 -27.60 -11.20
N ILE A 186 -0.82 -26.58 -10.34
CA ILE A 186 0.45 -25.97 -9.91
C ILE A 186 1.32 -27.05 -9.26
N ASN A 187 0.78 -27.84 -8.33
CA ASN A 187 1.56 -28.87 -7.64
C ASN A 187 2.08 -29.97 -8.57
N ASN A 188 1.34 -30.30 -9.64
CA ASN A 188 1.72 -31.29 -10.65
C ASN A 188 2.75 -30.78 -11.67
N THR A 189 3.08 -29.47 -11.68
CA THR A 189 4.08 -28.91 -12.58
C THR A 189 5.45 -29.57 -12.35
N MET A 190 6.05 -30.06 -13.43
CA MET A 190 7.38 -30.69 -13.46
C MET A 190 8.42 -29.69 -13.97
N GLN A 191 9.52 -29.53 -13.23
CA GLN A 191 10.62 -28.61 -13.54
C GLN A 191 11.33 -28.97 -14.86
N ILE A 192 11.81 -27.97 -15.59
CA ILE A 192 12.52 -28.12 -16.86
C ILE A 192 13.92 -27.47 -16.77
N PRO A 193 14.92 -28.17 -16.20
CA PRO A 193 16.16 -27.55 -15.78
C PRO A 193 17.12 -27.25 -16.95
N TYR A 194 17.07 -26.02 -17.48
CA TYR A 194 18.01 -25.49 -18.47
C TYR A 194 18.42 -24.04 -18.13
N THR A 195 18.60 -23.16 -19.13
CA THR A 195 19.00 -21.75 -18.97
C THR A 195 17.84 -20.86 -18.51
N THR A 196 18.04 -19.53 -18.42
CA THR A 196 17.02 -18.60 -17.90
C THR A 196 16.73 -17.49 -18.91
N ASN A 197 15.75 -17.70 -19.79
CA ASN A 197 15.35 -16.72 -20.82
C ASN A 197 14.03 -16.02 -20.46
N ILE A 198 14.10 -14.94 -19.69
CA ILE A 198 12.91 -14.18 -19.23
C ILE A 198 12.29 -13.41 -20.39
N GLY A 199 13.08 -12.79 -21.27
CA GLY A 199 12.56 -11.97 -22.38
C GLY A 199 11.66 -12.76 -23.32
N LYS A 200 12.13 -13.94 -23.74
CA LYS A 200 11.35 -14.91 -24.52
C LYS A 200 10.08 -15.37 -23.79
N ALA A 201 10.16 -15.55 -22.47
CA ALA A 201 9.00 -15.92 -21.67
C ALA A 201 7.96 -14.79 -21.57
N LEU A 202 8.39 -13.53 -21.41
CA LEU A 202 7.51 -12.35 -21.45
C LEU A 202 6.80 -12.22 -22.80
N HIS A 203 7.52 -12.45 -23.90
CA HIS A 203 6.93 -12.50 -25.24
C HIS A 203 5.82 -13.54 -25.35
N TYR A 204 6.07 -14.76 -24.86
CA TYR A 204 5.11 -15.86 -24.87
C TYR A 204 3.88 -15.56 -24.03
N ILE A 205 4.05 -14.99 -22.83
CA ILE A 205 2.93 -14.57 -21.98
C ILE A 205 2.07 -13.51 -22.68
N ARG A 206 2.69 -12.49 -23.28
CA ARG A 206 1.98 -11.43 -24.00
C ARG A 206 1.16 -11.97 -25.17
N THR A 207 1.74 -12.89 -25.94
CA THR A 207 1.15 -13.39 -27.19
C THR A 207 0.16 -14.54 -26.99
N GLU A 208 0.31 -15.34 -25.94
CA GLU A 208 -0.56 -16.50 -25.71
C GLU A 208 -1.50 -16.33 -24.50
N TYR A 209 -1.05 -15.81 -23.37
CA TYR A 209 -1.85 -15.82 -22.13
C TYR A 209 -2.83 -14.65 -22.04
N PHE A 210 -2.38 -13.44 -22.35
CA PHE A 210 -3.21 -12.24 -22.33
C PHE A 210 -4.02 -12.05 -23.61
N GLN A 211 -4.63 -13.15 -24.08
CA GLN A 211 -5.47 -13.20 -25.27
C GLN A 211 -6.92 -13.53 -24.91
N PRO A 212 -7.91 -12.84 -25.50
CA PRO A 212 -9.33 -13.16 -25.27
C PRO A 212 -9.67 -14.63 -25.55
N ALA A 213 -9.06 -15.21 -26.59
CA ALA A 213 -9.24 -16.63 -26.94
C ALA A 213 -8.72 -17.62 -25.87
N ARG A 214 -7.86 -17.16 -24.96
CA ARG A 214 -7.29 -17.94 -23.86
C ARG A 214 -7.83 -17.52 -22.48
N GLY A 215 -8.94 -16.78 -22.45
CA GLY A 215 -9.65 -16.44 -21.23
C GLY A 215 -9.33 -15.08 -20.64
N SER A 216 -8.39 -14.32 -21.21
CA SER A 216 -8.12 -12.95 -20.78
C SER A 216 -9.33 -12.04 -21.08
N ARG A 217 -9.67 -11.22 -20.09
CA ARG A 217 -10.73 -10.21 -20.12
C ARG A 217 -10.15 -8.82 -20.36
N ILE A 218 -9.01 -8.73 -21.04
CA ILE A 218 -8.34 -7.46 -21.38
C ILE A 218 -9.28 -6.50 -22.12
N ASN A 219 -10.10 -6.99 -23.06
CA ASN A 219 -11.10 -6.18 -23.79
C ASN A 219 -12.25 -5.67 -22.90
N ALA A 220 -12.52 -6.34 -21.79
CA ALA A 220 -13.50 -5.93 -20.79
C ALA A 220 -12.90 -5.00 -19.73
N LYS A 221 -11.64 -4.55 -19.92
CA LYS A 221 -10.89 -3.68 -19.00
C LYS A 221 -10.73 -4.27 -17.58
N VAL A 222 -10.79 -5.59 -17.45
CA VAL A 222 -10.44 -6.27 -16.20
C VAL A 222 -8.93 -6.18 -16.00
N SER A 223 -8.47 -5.96 -14.75
CA SER A 223 -7.04 -5.88 -14.42
C SER A 223 -6.29 -7.14 -14.87
N GLN A 224 -5.22 -6.95 -15.64
CA GLN A 224 -4.35 -8.01 -16.13
C GLN A 224 -3.05 -7.99 -15.32
N ASN A 225 -2.70 -9.09 -14.65
CA ASN A 225 -1.60 -9.17 -13.68
C ASN A 225 -0.66 -10.32 -14.07
N LEU A 226 0.62 -10.03 -14.23
CA LEU A 226 1.68 -11.01 -14.46
C LEU A 226 2.63 -11.04 -13.26
N VAL A 227 2.79 -12.20 -12.63
CA VAL A 227 3.79 -12.39 -11.57
C VAL A 227 4.90 -13.29 -12.10
N VAL A 228 6.10 -12.72 -12.21
CA VAL A 228 7.33 -13.42 -12.59
C VAL A 228 8.09 -13.82 -11.33
N ILE A 229 8.45 -15.10 -11.19
CA ILE A 229 9.22 -15.63 -10.05
C ILE A 229 10.50 -16.25 -10.58
N THR A 230 11.68 -15.75 -10.18
CA THR A 230 12.99 -16.20 -10.69
C THR A 230 14.07 -16.12 -9.61
N ASP A 231 15.10 -16.97 -9.69
CA ASP A 231 16.30 -16.93 -8.83
C ASP A 231 17.53 -16.30 -9.51
N GLY A 232 17.41 -16.00 -10.80
CA GLY A 232 18.56 -15.68 -11.65
C GLY A 232 18.39 -14.42 -12.48
N ARG A 233 19.42 -14.17 -13.29
CA ARG A 233 19.45 -13.14 -14.32
C ARG A 233 18.92 -13.72 -15.63
N SER A 234 18.26 -12.90 -16.45
CA SER A 234 17.96 -13.26 -17.83
C SER A 234 19.23 -13.38 -18.68
N ASP A 235 19.27 -14.38 -19.55
CA ASP A 235 20.30 -14.55 -20.59
C ASP A 235 19.97 -13.76 -21.88
N ASP A 236 18.75 -13.22 -21.99
CA ASP A 236 18.24 -12.43 -23.12
C ASP A 236 17.72 -11.03 -22.69
N ASP A 237 17.40 -10.18 -23.68
CA ASP A 237 16.85 -8.84 -23.41
C ASP A 237 15.40 -8.92 -22.91
N VAL A 238 15.11 -8.18 -21.84
CA VAL A 238 13.79 -8.15 -21.18
C VAL A 238 13.04 -6.84 -21.40
N VAL A 239 13.73 -5.78 -21.80
CA VAL A 239 13.18 -4.40 -21.80
C VAL A 239 12.09 -4.26 -22.86
N ASP A 240 12.37 -4.71 -24.08
CA ASP A 240 11.46 -4.55 -25.21
C ASP A 240 10.09 -5.22 -24.97
N GLU A 241 10.08 -6.42 -24.37
CA GLU A 241 8.83 -7.13 -24.08
C GLU A 241 8.13 -6.61 -22.83
N ALA A 242 8.88 -6.13 -21.82
CA ALA A 242 8.31 -5.45 -20.67
C ALA A 242 7.55 -4.16 -21.07
N GLU A 243 8.11 -3.37 -21.99
CA GLU A 243 7.46 -2.18 -22.53
C GLU A 243 6.18 -2.52 -23.30
N LYS A 244 6.20 -3.58 -24.12
CA LYS A 244 5.01 -4.06 -24.84
C LYS A 244 3.91 -4.56 -23.90
N LEU A 245 4.26 -5.29 -22.84
CA LEU A 245 3.31 -5.71 -21.80
C LEU A 245 2.69 -4.49 -21.10
N LYS A 246 3.50 -3.49 -20.74
CA LYS A 246 3.02 -2.24 -20.13
C LYS A 246 2.10 -1.46 -21.08
N ALA A 247 2.42 -1.39 -22.37
CA ALA A 247 1.57 -0.74 -23.37
C ALA A 247 0.19 -1.41 -23.53
N MET A 248 0.08 -2.70 -23.20
CA MET A 248 -1.17 -3.45 -23.13
C MET A 248 -1.91 -3.30 -21.80
N ASN A 249 -1.43 -2.41 -20.92
CA ASN A 249 -1.95 -2.20 -19.57
C ASN A 249 -1.92 -3.48 -18.70
N ILE A 250 -0.87 -4.29 -18.87
CA ILE A 250 -0.60 -5.47 -18.04
C ILE A 250 0.33 -5.06 -16.89
N GLU A 251 -0.08 -5.34 -15.66
CA GLU A 251 0.68 -5.06 -14.45
C GLU A 251 1.67 -6.20 -14.19
N VAL A 252 2.97 -5.94 -14.37
CA VAL A 252 4.03 -6.92 -14.15
C VAL A 252 4.63 -6.76 -12.74
N PHE A 253 4.69 -7.87 -12.01
CA PHE A 253 5.29 -8.02 -10.69
C PHE A 253 6.45 -9.01 -10.79
N ALA A 254 7.58 -8.70 -10.17
CA ALA A 254 8.77 -9.54 -10.26
C ALA A 254 9.27 -9.92 -8.86
N ILE A 255 9.48 -11.21 -8.64
CA ILE A 255 9.98 -11.79 -7.41
C ILE A 255 11.32 -12.43 -7.70
N GLY A 256 12.38 -11.80 -7.21
CA GLY A 256 13.73 -12.33 -7.19
C GLY A 256 14.01 -13.10 -5.91
N ILE A 257 14.57 -14.30 -6.05
CA ILE A 257 15.10 -15.10 -4.93
C ILE A 257 16.63 -15.24 -5.00
N GLY A 258 17.34 -15.07 -3.89
CA GLY A 258 18.78 -15.32 -3.83
C GLY A 258 19.65 -14.09 -4.12
N LYS A 259 20.93 -14.33 -4.43
CA LYS A 259 21.93 -13.26 -4.65
C LYS A 259 22.16 -12.95 -6.13
N ASP A 260 21.80 -13.87 -7.01
CA ASP A 260 22.13 -13.81 -8.43
C ASP A 260 21.11 -13.02 -9.24
N HIS A 261 19.92 -12.76 -8.68
CA HIS A 261 19.01 -11.78 -9.23
C HIS A 261 19.60 -10.37 -9.15
N LYS A 262 19.42 -9.55 -10.19
CA LYS A 262 19.77 -8.13 -10.13
C LYS A 262 18.49 -7.31 -9.94
N PRO A 263 18.32 -6.59 -8.81
CA PRO A 263 17.16 -5.72 -8.60
C PRO A 263 16.94 -4.71 -9.75
N VAL A 264 18.03 -4.32 -10.43
CA VAL A 264 18.00 -3.46 -11.62
C VAL A 264 17.26 -4.14 -12.79
N GLU A 265 17.54 -5.42 -13.07
CA GLU A 265 16.89 -6.16 -14.17
C GLU A 265 15.43 -6.47 -13.84
N LEU A 266 15.11 -6.81 -12.59
CA LEU A 266 13.71 -6.95 -12.15
C LEU A 266 12.94 -5.64 -12.29
N GLY A 267 13.58 -4.50 -12.02
CA GLY A 267 13.00 -3.17 -12.27
C GLY A 267 12.76 -2.88 -13.76
N GLN A 268 13.59 -3.42 -14.65
CA GLN A 268 13.39 -3.34 -16.11
C GLN A 268 12.21 -4.21 -16.57
N ILE A 269 11.98 -5.35 -15.92
CA ILE A 269 10.83 -6.24 -16.22
C ILE A 269 9.51 -5.62 -15.76
N THR A 270 9.47 -5.02 -14.56
CA THR A 270 8.22 -4.47 -14.01
C THR A 270 7.91 -3.07 -14.52
N LEU A 271 8.94 -2.32 -14.92
CA LEU A 271 8.89 -0.88 -15.20
C LEU A 271 8.26 -0.06 -14.05
N ASN A 272 8.27 -0.63 -12.84
CA ASN A 272 7.78 -0.05 -11.60
C ASN A 272 8.53 -0.68 -10.41
N PRO A 273 9.37 0.09 -9.68
CA PRO A 273 10.19 -0.43 -8.58
C PRO A 273 9.37 -0.95 -7.39
N GLU A 274 8.14 -0.50 -7.19
CA GLU A 274 7.27 -0.97 -6.09
C GLU A 274 6.76 -2.40 -6.31
N ARG A 275 6.79 -2.87 -7.57
CA ARG A 275 6.37 -4.22 -7.97
C ARG A 275 7.53 -5.22 -8.00
N VAL A 276 8.71 -4.80 -7.52
CA VAL A 276 9.89 -5.65 -7.37
C VAL A 276 9.99 -6.15 -5.93
N PHE A 277 10.08 -7.46 -5.77
CA PHE A 277 10.27 -8.11 -4.48
C PHE A 277 11.54 -8.93 -4.52
N SER A 278 12.41 -8.76 -3.54
CA SER A 278 13.66 -9.52 -3.43
C SER A 278 13.73 -10.20 -2.07
N VAL A 279 14.11 -11.47 -2.07
CA VAL A 279 14.34 -12.26 -0.84
C VAL A 279 15.70 -12.93 -0.90
N GLN A 280 16.34 -13.11 0.25
CA GLN A 280 17.70 -13.64 0.31
C GLN A 280 17.79 -15.14 -0.03
N ASP A 281 16.70 -15.88 0.14
CA ASP A 281 16.60 -17.33 -0.07
C ASP A 281 15.14 -17.75 -0.29
N PHE A 282 14.92 -18.99 -0.75
CA PHE A 282 13.60 -19.55 -1.02
C PHE A 282 12.72 -19.62 0.24
N ALA A 283 13.30 -19.86 1.41
CA ALA A 283 12.57 -19.90 2.68
C ALA A 283 11.96 -18.53 3.04
N SER A 284 12.64 -17.44 2.66
CA SER A 284 12.21 -16.07 2.91
C SER A 284 11.06 -15.60 2.01
N LEU A 285 10.63 -16.39 1.01
CA LEU A 285 9.39 -16.14 0.27
C LEU A 285 8.17 -16.00 1.18
N ASP A 286 8.16 -16.73 2.30
CA ASP A 286 7.09 -16.65 3.30
C ASP A 286 6.89 -15.23 3.85
N LYS A 287 7.97 -14.44 3.94
CA LYS A 287 7.96 -13.08 4.51
C LYS A 287 7.33 -12.05 3.57
N ILE A 288 7.30 -12.30 2.26
CA ILE A 288 6.81 -11.34 1.25
C ILE A 288 5.40 -11.67 0.74
N LYS A 289 4.87 -12.85 1.07
CA LYS A 289 3.54 -13.34 0.71
C LYS A 289 2.45 -12.27 0.76
N LYS A 290 2.27 -11.66 1.94
CA LYS A 290 1.25 -10.61 2.15
C LYS A 290 1.54 -9.36 1.33
N LYS A 291 2.80 -8.93 1.26
CA LYS A 291 3.21 -7.74 0.51
C LYS A 291 2.91 -7.89 -0.98
N VAL A 292 3.19 -9.06 -1.56
CA VAL A 292 2.92 -9.34 -2.98
C VAL A 292 1.42 -9.28 -3.25
N VAL A 293 0.60 -9.96 -2.44
CA VAL A 293 -0.86 -9.93 -2.62
C VAL A 293 -1.40 -8.52 -2.46
N ASP A 294 -1.01 -7.79 -1.41
CA ASP A 294 -1.42 -6.39 -1.20
C ASP A 294 -1.10 -5.53 -2.42
N THR A 295 0.09 -5.69 -3.02
CA THR A 295 0.50 -4.89 -4.18
C THR A 295 -0.29 -5.26 -5.44
N ILE A 296 -0.64 -6.53 -5.63
CA ILE A 296 -1.53 -6.97 -6.73
C ILE A 296 -2.95 -6.41 -6.53
N CYS A 297 -3.40 -6.32 -5.27
CA CYS A 297 -4.75 -5.87 -4.92
C CYS A 297 -4.94 -4.36 -4.94
N SER A 298 -3.87 -3.57 -4.78
CA SER A 298 -3.93 -2.12 -4.93
C SER A 298 -4.34 -1.72 -6.35
N SER A 299 -5.41 -0.93 -6.48
CA SER A 299 -5.84 -0.36 -7.75
C SER A 299 -4.90 0.78 -8.16
N THR A 300 -4.35 0.71 -9.38
CA THR A 300 -3.87 1.91 -10.07
C THR A 300 -5.09 2.83 -10.32
N PRO A 301 -5.11 4.08 -9.80
CA PRO A 301 -6.27 4.95 -9.99
C PRO A 301 -6.50 5.23 -11.49
N ALA A 302 -7.75 5.12 -11.92
CA ALA A 302 -8.19 5.74 -13.17
C ALA A 302 -8.09 7.28 -12.99
N ASP A 303 -7.36 7.93 -13.90
CA ASP A 303 -7.05 9.38 -13.95
C ASP A 303 -6.21 9.93 -12.78
N CYS A 304 -4.88 9.92 -12.96
CA CYS A 304 -3.93 10.52 -12.03
C CYS A 304 -3.79 12.03 -12.25
N THR A 305 -4.66 12.83 -11.65
CA THR A 305 -4.54 14.30 -11.57
C THR A 305 -3.99 14.72 -10.21
N ILE A 306 -3.01 15.63 -10.20
CA ILE A 306 -2.38 16.13 -8.97
C ILE A 306 -2.60 17.63 -8.85
N ASP A 307 -3.18 18.07 -7.73
CA ASP A 307 -3.28 19.49 -7.39
C ASP A 307 -2.29 19.82 -6.26
N ILE A 308 -1.33 20.70 -6.54
CA ILE A 308 -0.36 21.21 -5.57
C ILE A 308 -0.75 22.64 -5.18
N ALA A 309 -1.01 22.88 -3.89
CA ALA A 309 -1.19 24.22 -3.35
C ALA A 309 0.09 24.69 -2.67
N MET A 310 0.47 25.95 -2.91
CA MET A 310 1.62 26.58 -2.26
C MET A 310 1.18 27.75 -1.38
N GLY A 311 1.66 27.77 -0.14
CA GLY A 311 1.45 28.85 0.83
C GLY A 311 2.77 29.44 1.33
N PHE A 312 2.71 30.69 1.78
CA PHE A 312 3.89 31.44 2.20
C PHE A 312 3.67 32.05 3.59
N ASP A 313 4.63 31.80 4.45
CA ASP A 313 4.82 32.41 5.75
C ASP A 313 6.19 33.10 5.77
N ILE A 314 6.15 34.42 5.71
CA ILE A 314 7.30 35.31 5.71
C ILE A 314 7.01 36.43 6.71
N THR A 315 7.20 36.13 8.00
CA THR A 315 7.01 37.13 9.06
C THR A 315 8.13 38.19 9.03
N ARG A 316 9.36 37.78 8.70
CA ARG A 316 10.53 38.67 8.63
C ARG A 316 10.81 39.14 7.20
N ARG A 317 10.34 40.36 6.87
CA ARG A 317 10.55 41.01 5.57
C ARG A 317 11.45 42.23 5.67
N ALA A 318 12.28 42.41 4.65
CA ALA A 318 13.18 43.57 4.56
C ALA A 318 12.40 44.87 4.29
N THR A 319 11.30 44.80 3.54
CA THR A 319 10.38 45.92 3.33
C THR A 319 8.92 45.45 3.36
N ALA A 320 7.98 46.37 3.59
CA ALA A 320 6.55 46.10 3.53
C ALA A 320 5.94 46.25 2.12
N GLN A 321 6.77 46.30 1.06
CA GLN A 321 6.30 46.40 -0.32
C GLN A 321 6.14 45.02 -0.95
N GLY A 322 7.22 44.28 -1.19
CA GLY A 322 7.15 42.92 -1.76
C GLY A 322 6.89 41.85 -0.71
N LEU A 323 6.10 40.82 -1.06
CA LEU A 323 5.89 39.67 -0.19
C LEU A 323 7.21 38.93 0.10
N PHE A 324 8.08 38.82 -0.91
CA PHE A 324 9.33 38.06 -0.85
C PHE A 324 10.57 38.91 -0.54
N ASP A 325 10.37 40.18 -0.14
CA ASP A 325 11.49 41.08 0.15
C ASP A 325 12.31 40.59 1.34
N GLY A 326 13.61 40.36 1.11
CA GLY A 326 14.52 39.81 2.12
C GLY A 326 14.66 38.28 2.08
N GLN A 327 14.03 37.60 1.11
CA GLN A 327 14.14 36.15 0.89
C GLN A 327 14.79 35.87 -0.48
N ALA A 328 16.10 36.09 -0.60
CA ALA A 328 16.80 36.09 -1.88
C ALA A 328 16.89 34.69 -2.53
N GLN A 329 17.11 33.64 -1.73
CA GLN A 329 17.05 32.24 -2.16
C GLN A 329 15.64 31.84 -2.55
N LEU A 330 14.60 32.25 -1.80
CA LEU A 330 13.22 31.98 -2.21
C LEU A 330 12.92 32.61 -3.58
N GLN A 331 13.30 33.87 -3.76
CA GLN A 331 13.10 34.57 -5.03
C GLN A 331 13.86 33.89 -6.19
N ALA A 332 15.06 33.38 -5.93
CA ALA A 332 15.87 32.70 -6.93
C ALA A 332 15.34 31.31 -7.31
N PHE A 333 14.87 30.54 -6.33
CA PHE A 333 14.57 29.11 -6.53
C PHE A 333 13.09 28.81 -6.73
N LEU A 334 12.16 29.64 -6.25
CA LEU A 334 10.72 29.38 -6.37
C LEU A 334 10.27 29.12 -7.82
N PRO A 335 10.67 29.91 -8.84
CA PRO A 335 10.29 29.62 -10.23
C PRO A 335 10.79 28.26 -10.71
N GLN A 336 12.00 27.86 -10.30
CA GLN A 336 12.57 26.56 -10.66
C GLN A 336 11.80 25.43 -9.95
N ILE A 337 11.50 25.57 -8.66
CA ILE A 337 10.73 24.59 -7.89
C ILE A 337 9.38 24.34 -8.54
N ILE A 338 8.63 25.40 -8.86
CA ILE A 338 7.32 25.31 -9.53
C ILE A 338 7.45 24.57 -10.86
N ARG A 339 8.46 24.94 -11.67
CA ARG A 339 8.74 24.27 -12.96
C ARG A 339 9.07 22.78 -12.79
N TYR A 340 9.82 22.41 -11.76
CA TYR A 340 10.16 21.01 -11.46
C TYR A 340 8.92 20.21 -11.03
N VAL A 341 8.12 20.71 -10.10
CA VAL A 341 6.93 19.99 -9.62
C VAL A 341 5.78 19.97 -10.63
N SER A 342 5.78 20.89 -11.59
CA SER A 342 4.82 20.88 -12.70
C SER A 342 5.09 19.81 -13.76
N ASN A 343 6.35 19.35 -13.90
CA ASN A 343 6.77 18.39 -14.92
C ASN A 343 7.00 17.01 -14.29
N LEU A 344 5.96 16.47 -13.65
CA LEU A 344 5.99 15.14 -13.05
C LEU A 344 6.02 14.07 -14.15
N LYS A 345 7.19 13.44 -14.33
CA LYS A 345 7.36 12.22 -15.13
C LYS A 345 7.62 11.03 -14.20
N GLY A 346 6.99 9.89 -14.47
CA GLY A 346 7.36 8.61 -13.85
C GLY A 346 6.74 8.29 -12.48
N LEU A 347 5.54 8.78 -12.17
CA LEU A 347 4.77 8.34 -11.00
C LEU A 347 4.05 7.00 -11.27
N CYS A 348 3.85 6.23 -10.19
CA CYS A 348 3.24 4.90 -10.14
C CYS A 348 1.82 4.79 -10.74
N CYS A 349 1.19 5.92 -11.08
CA CYS A 349 -0.20 6.01 -11.55
C CYS A 349 -0.34 6.26 -13.07
N VAL A 350 0.76 6.33 -13.84
CA VAL A 350 0.69 6.53 -15.30
C VAL A 350 1.18 5.31 -16.07
N ALA A 351 0.30 4.74 -16.89
CA ALA A 351 0.69 3.86 -17.98
C ALA A 351 1.27 4.70 -19.14
N GLY A 352 2.54 4.49 -19.49
CA GLY A 352 3.19 5.11 -20.67
C GLY A 352 4.16 6.26 -20.38
N ASP A 353 4.39 7.10 -21.40
CA ASP A 353 5.23 8.32 -21.41
C ASP A 353 4.47 9.59 -20.96
N GLY A 354 3.20 9.42 -20.55
CA GLY A 354 2.30 10.52 -20.22
C GLY A 354 2.84 11.38 -19.09
N SER A 355 2.95 12.68 -19.33
CA SER A 355 3.14 13.68 -18.28
C SER A 355 1.90 13.71 -17.40
N ILE A 356 2.06 13.67 -16.07
CA ILE A 356 0.95 13.99 -15.18
C ILE A 356 0.66 15.47 -15.32
N GLU A 357 -0.61 15.79 -15.58
CA GLU A 357 -1.07 17.16 -15.53
C GLU A 357 -1.18 17.58 -14.06
N THR A 358 -0.11 18.21 -13.56
CA THR A 358 -0.10 18.84 -12.24
C THR A 358 -0.70 20.25 -12.36
N ASN A 359 -1.77 20.53 -11.62
CA ASN A 359 -2.24 21.89 -11.45
C ASN A 359 -1.60 22.50 -10.21
N ILE A 360 -1.24 23.77 -10.28
CA ILE A 360 -0.63 24.50 -9.18
C ILE A 360 -1.54 25.65 -8.80
N GLY A 361 -1.82 25.77 -7.51
CA GLY A 361 -2.55 26.89 -6.93
C GLY A 361 -1.71 27.58 -5.86
N PHE A 362 -1.92 28.88 -5.67
CA PHE A 362 -1.23 29.67 -4.65
C PHE A 362 -2.24 30.33 -3.73
N ARG A 363 -1.90 30.48 -2.45
CA ARG A 363 -2.70 31.26 -1.51
C ARG A 363 -1.83 31.97 -0.49
N VAL A 364 -2.15 33.24 -0.24
CA VAL A 364 -1.50 34.10 0.77
C VAL A 364 -2.56 34.60 1.73
N VAL A 365 -2.29 34.50 3.03
CA VAL A 365 -3.27 34.74 4.09
C VAL A 365 -2.66 35.63 5.17
N GLU A 366 -3.46 36.59 5.66
CA GLU A 366 -3.10 37.43 6.82
C GLU A 366 -3.14 36.62 8.13
N GLN A 367 -2.67 37.22 9.23
CA GLN A 367 -2.66 36.60 10.55
C GLN A 367 -4.03 36.09 11.03
N ASP A 368 -5.11 36.77 10.66
CA ASP A 368 -6.48 36.49 11.10
C ASP A 368 -7.22 35.48 10.19
N GLY A 369 -6.56 34.97 9.16
CA GLY A 369 -7.16 34.04 8.19
C GLY A 369 -7.77 34.71 6.96
N LYS A 370 -7.74 36.04 6.86
CA LYS A 370 -8.20 36.75 5.67
C LYS A 370 -7.30 36.45 4.48
N VAL A 371 -7.89 36.01 3.38
CA VAL A 371 -7.17 35.70 2.14
C VAL A 371 -6.80 36.99 1.42
N LEU A 372 -5.50 37.24 1.22
CA LEU A 372 -4.97 38.37 0.46
C LEU A 372 -4.97 38.08 -1.05
N TYR A 373 -4.49 36.89 -1.40
CA TYR A 373 -4.32 36.45 -2.78
C TYR A 373 -4.70 34.97 -2.88
N ASP A 374 -5.48 34.62 -3.90
CA ASP A 374 -5.92 33.25 -4.16
C ASP A 374 -5.85 32.97 -5.66
N TYR A 375 -4.90 32.15 -6.08
CA TYR A 375 -4.74 31.69 -7.45
C TYR A 375 -5.27 30.26 -7.56
N ASN A 376 -6.21 30.03 -8.48
CA ASN A 376 -6.85 28.72 -8.67
C ASN A 376 -5.84 27.64 -9.06
N PHE A 377 -6.26 26.37 -8.94
CA PHE A 377 -5.49 25.26 -9.48
C PHE A 377 -5.53 25.33 -11.01
N GLU A 378 -4.42 25.72 -11.61
CA GLU A 378 -4.26 25.86 -13.06
C GLU A 378 -2.98 25.14 -13.52
N LYS A 379 -2.93 24.75 -14.79
CA LYS A 379 -1.71 24.19 -15.39
C LYS A 379 -0.57 25.20 -15.28
N TYR A 380 0.65 24.70 -15.19
CA TYR A 380 1.84 25.55 -15.12
C TYR A 380 1.89 26.55 -16.28
N ASP A 381 1.96 27.83 -15.93
CA ASP A 381 2.17 28.95 -16.83
C ASP A 381 3.19 29.89 -16.17
N GLU A 382 4.25 30.22 -16.90
CA GLU A 382 5.29 31.16 -16.45
C GLU A 382 4.68 32.50 -15.99
N LYS A 383 3.57 32.94 -16.61
CA LYS A 383 2.88 34.19 -16.24
C LYS A 383 2.26 34.15 -14.85
N ILE A 384 1.81 32.98 -14.37
CA ILE A 384 1.28 32.84 -13.02
C ILE A 384 2.43 33.00 -12.01
N VAL A 385 3.59 32.42 -12.32
CA VAL A 385 4.79 32.56 -11.49
C VAL A 385 5.21 34.02 -11.41
N GLU A 386 5.25 34.74 -12.54
CA GLU A 386 5.56 36.18 -12.56
C GLU A 386 4.60 36.99 -11.66
N LYS A 387 3.29 36.70 -11.71
CA LYS A 387 2.28 37.35 -10.85
C LYS A 387 2.50 37.04 -9.38
N VAL A 388 2.83 35.80 -9.03
CA VAL A 388 3.13 35.40 -7.65
C VAL A 388 4.40 36.12 -7.17
N MET A 389 5.44 36.16 -7.98
CA MET A 389 6.71 36.85 -7.69
C MET A 389 6.56 38.36 -7.51
N ALA A 390 5.56 38.97 -8.17
CA ALA A 390 5.26 40.39 -8.07
C ALA A 390 4.25 40.74 -6.95
N LEU A 391 3.87 39.80 -6.08
CA LEU A 391 2.91 40.06 -5.01
C LEU A 391 3.42 41.11 -4.03
N GLN A 392 2.56 42.09 -3.74
CA GLN A 392 2.82 43.15 -2.79
C GLN A 392 1.84 43.07 -1.62
N THR A 393 2.32 43.28 -0.39
CA THR A 393 1.43 43.35 0.77
C THR A 393 2.09 44.09 1.92
N SER A 394 1.34 44.95 2.61
CA SER A 394 1.81 45.55 3.86
C SER A 394 1.64 44.63 5.07
N GLN A 395 0.86 43.56 4.93
CA GLN A 395 0.49 42.65 6.03
C GLN A 395 1.51 41.52 6.18
N THR A 396 1.79 41.14 7.41
CA THR A 396 2.59 39.95 7.72
C THR A 396 1.75 38.68 7.57
N THR A 397 2.36 37.65 7.01
CA THR A 397 1.83 36.29 6.89
C THR A 397 2.43 35.44 8.01
N TYR A 398 1.71 34.43 8.48
CA TYR A 398 2.13 33.58 9.60
C TYR A 398 1.86 32.11 9.30
N PHE A 399 2.73 31.20 9.75
CA PHE A 399 2.42 29.78 9.81
C PHE A 399 1.61 29.47 11.08
N ASN A 400 0.33 29.77 10.99
CA ASN A 400 -0.62 29.56 12.06
C ASN A 400 -1.79 28.65 11.66
N SER A 401 -2.67 28.36 12.62
CA SER A 401 -3.87 27.54 12.40
C SER A 401 -4.82 28.12 11.34
N PHE A 402 -4.88 29.45 11.17
CA PHE A 402 -5.71 30.09 10.14
C PHE A 402 -5.19 29.82 8.72
N LEU A 403 -3.87 29.83 8.51
CA LEU A 403 -3.25 29.47 7.23
C LEU A 403 -3.64 28.05 6.83
N LEU A 404 -3.44 27.08 7.72
CA LEU A 404 -3.78 25.67 7.46
C LEU A 404 -5.27 25.49 7.15
N ARG A 405 -6.17 26.07 7.95
CA ARG A 405 -7.62 26.03 7.70
C ARG A 405 -8.00 26.61 6.35
N SER A 406 -7.35 27.70 5.93
CA SER A 406 -7.63 28.28 4.60
C SER A 406 -7.36 27.28 3.48
N PHE A 407 -6.33 26.44 3.58
CA PHE A 407 -6.04 25.45 2.55
C PHE A 407 -7.05 24.30 2.55
N SER A 408 -7.63 23.98 3.71
CA SER A 408 -8.79 23.08 3.77
C SER A 408 -9.90 23.56 2.84
N ASP A 409 -10.25 24.85 2.88
CA ASP A 409 -11.29 25.44 2.04
C ASP A 409 -10.87 25.51 0.56
N LYS A 410 -9.58 25.71 0.29
CA LYS A 410 -9.04 25.69 -1.08
C LYS A 410 -9.22 24.31 -1.72
N PHE A 411 -8.84 23.25 -1.01
CA PHE A 411 -8.88 21.88 -1.51
C PHE A 411 -10.29 21.27 -1.59
N GLN A 412 -11.29 21.87 -0.93
CA GLN A 412 -12.70 21.50 -1.15
C GLN A 412 -13.15 21.74 -2.60
N LYS A 413 -12.54 22.70 -3.29
CA LYS A 413 -12.84 23.01 -4.70
C LYS A 413 -12.06 22.14 -5.69
N SER A 414 -11.10 21.35 -5.21
CA SER A 414 -10.27 20.46 -6.01
C SER A 414 -10.95 19.09 -6.18
N ASN A 415 -11.03 18.63 -7.43
CA ASN A 415 -11.49 17.28 -7.78
C ASN A 415 -10.32 16.32 -8.04
N ALA A 416 -9.07 16.76 -7.79
CA ALA A 416 -7.91 15.94 -8.06
C ALA A 416 -7.86 14.71 -7.14
N GLY A 417 -7.47 13.56 -7.72
CA GLY A 417 -7.22 12.33 -6.96
C GLY A 417 -6.08 12.47 -5.94
N VAL A 418 -5.18 13.43 -6.15
CA VAL A 418 -4.05 13.72 -5.28
C VAL A 418 -3.98 15.21 -4.96
N LYS A 419 -3.85 15.54 -3.68
CA LYS A 419 -3.85 16.90 -3.14
C LYS A 419 -2.63 17.09 -2.24
N VAL A 420 -1.75 18.03 -2.59
CA VAL A 420 -0.49 18.27 -1.86
C VAL A 420 -0.38 19.73 -1.46
N LEU A 421 -0.14 19.99 -0.18
CA LEU A 421 0.15 21.32 0.34
C LEU A 421 1.65 21.48 0.58
N VAL A 422 2.24 22.56 0.05
CA VAL A 422 3.62 22.98 0.33
C VAL A 422 3.61 24.35 0.98
N ILE A 423 4.15 24.46 2.20
CA ILE A 423 4.27 25.71 2.94
C ILE A 423 5.75 26.14 2.97
N PHE A 424 6.04 27.34 2.48
CA PHE A 424 7.34 27.98 2.63
C PHE A 424 7.30 28.87 3.87
N SER A 425 8.14 28.60 4.86
CA SER A 425 8.04 29.21 6.19
C SER A 425 9.36 29.68 6.77
N ASP A 426 9.32 30.80 7.50
CA ASP A 426 10.44 31.26 8.33
C ASP A 426 10.30 30.89 9.83
N GLY A 427 9.24 30.18 10.21
CA GLY A 427 9.03 29.63 11.55
C GLY A 427 7.67 28.96 11.73
N LEU A 428 7.38 28.49 12.94
CA LEU A 428 6.01 28.21 13.38
C LEU A 428 5.54 29.39 14.22
N ASP A 429 4.34 29.89 13.96
CA ASP A 429 3.80 31.11 14.60
C ASP A 429 2.57 30.86 15.49
N ASP A 430 2.31 29.59 15.76
CA ASP A 430 1.25 29.14 16.66
C ASP A 430 1.80 27.97 17.48
N ASP A 431 1.04 27.55 18.48
CA ASP A 431 1.42 26.40 19.29
C ASP A 431 1.55 25.13 18.44
N VAL A 432 2.65 24.38 18.61
CA VAL A 432 2.96 23.20 17.79
C VAL A 432 1.85 22.15 17.89
N VAL A 433 1.31 21.92 19.08
CA VAL A 433 0.24 20.92 19.30
C VAL A 433 -1.03 21.33 18.56
N LYS A 434 -1.34 22.63 18.55
CA LYS A 434 -2.47 23.17 17.80
C LYS A 434 -2.27 23.04 16.29
N LEU A 435 -1.07 23.26 15.78
CA LEU A 435 -0.75 23.08 14.37
C LEU A 435 -0.76 21.60 13.94
N GLU A 436 -0.29 20.69 14.79
CA GLU A 436 -0.42 19.24 14.57
C GLU A 436 -1.89 18.82 14.44
N GLN A 437 -2.78 19.34 15.29
CA GLN A 437 -4.22 19.07 15.21
C GLN A 437 -4.85 19.57 13.90
N GLU A 438 -4.50 20.78 13.45
CA GLU A 438 -4.98 21.31 12.17
C GLU A 438 -4.39 20.55 10.97
N SER A 439 -3.14 20.11 11.08
CA SER A 439 -2.50 19.25 10.09
C SER A 439 -3.23 17.91 9.93
N GLU A 440 -3.60 17.27 11.04
CA GLU A 440 -4.42 16.06 11.04
C GLU A 440 -5.83 16.30 10.47
N LEU A 441 -6.42 17.48 10.71
CA LEU A 441 -7.68 17.86 10.09
C LEU A 441 -7.57 17.99 8.56
N LEU A 442 -6.45 18.51 8.05
CA LEU A 442 -6.19 18.54 6.61
C LEU A 442 -6.09 17.14 6.03
N ARG A 443 -5.35 16.25 6.70
CA ARG A 443 -5.22 14.84 6.29
C ARG A 443 -6.57 14.13 6.23
N THR A 444 -7.39 14.26 7.27
CA THR A 444 -8.72 13.64 7.33
C THR A 444 -9.71 14.19 6.30
N LYS A 445 -9.52 15.44 5.84
CA LYS A 445 -10.28 16.05 4.74
C LYS A 445 -9.80 15.66 3.33
N GLY A 446 -8.88 14.70 3.24
CA GLY A 446 -8.46 14.11 1.97
C GLY A 446 -7.31 14.83 1.29
N ILE A 447 -6.51 15.59 2.04
CA ILE A 447 -5.22 16.09 1.57
C ILE A 447 -4.18 14.99 1.82
N ASN A 448 -3.36 14.68 0.82
CA ASN A 448 -2.40 13.58 0.85
C ASN A 448 -1.05 14.01 1.44
N ALA A 449 -0.60 15.18 0.99
CA ALA A 449 0.63 15.92 1.30
C ALA A 449 0.51 17.12 2.26
N LEU A 450 1.27 17.23 3.35
CA LEU A 450 1.69 18.54 3.88
C LEU A 450 3.21 18.55 4.04
N LEU A 451 3.89 19.34 3.20
CA LEU A 451 5.33 19.54 3.20
C LEU A 451 5.65 20.99 3.59
N THR A 452 6.70 21.16 4.38
CA THR A 452 7.21 22.45 4.82
C THR A 452 8.62 22.65 4.29
N VAL A 453 8.91 23.85 3.77
CA VAL A 453 10.23 24.26 3.28
C VAL A 453 10.70 25.42 4.14
N ALA A 454 11.77 25.19 4.90
CA ALA A 454 12.41 26.21 5.72
C ALA A 454 13.04 27.29 4.83
N LEU A 455 12.67 28.54 5.07
CA LEU A 455 13.23 29.71 4.41
C LEU A 455 14.61 30.11 4.96
N GLU A 456 15.18 31.16 4.39
CA GLU A 456 16.47 31.69 4.81
C GLU A 456 16.43 32.15 6.27
N GLY A 457 17.47 31.82 7.03
CA GLY A 457 17.62 32.26 8.42
C GLY A 457 16.88 31.42 9.47
N VAL A 458 16.12 30.39 9.07
CA VAL A 458 15.47 29.44 9.99
C VAL A 458 16.53 28.67 10.78
N GLN A 459 16.51 28.82 12.11
CA GLN A 459 17.50 28.20 13.01
C GLN A 459 17.20 26.72 13.30
N ASN A 460 15.93 26.32 13.33
CA ASN A 460 15.53 24.96 13.65
C ASN A 460 14.44 24.44 12.70
N ALA A 461 14.86 23.99 11.52
CA ALA A 461 13.97 23.44 10.51
C ALA A 461 13.27 22.12 10.95
N ASN A 462 13.75 21.45 12.01
CA ASN A 462 13.10 20.23 12.52
C ASN A 462 11.73 20.53 13.14
N LEU A 463 11.51 21.74 13.68
CA LEU A 463 10.20 22.12 14.24
C LEU A 463 9.14 22.16 13.15
N LEU A 464 9.48 22.68 11.96
CA LEU A 464 8.58 22.71 10.80
C LEU A 464 8.18 21.30 10.34
N GLN A 465 8.97 20.27 10.62
CA GLN A 465 8.64 18.89 10.25
C GLN A 465 7.59 18.25 11.17
N MET A 466 7.38 18.78 12.39
CA MET A 466 6.42 18.21 13.34
C MET A 466 4.98 18.26 12.81
N VAL A 467 4.69 19.23 11.96
CA VAL A 467 3.37 19.46 11.37
C VAL A 467 3.21 18.82 9.98
N GLU A 468 4.22 18.13 9.46
CA GLU A 468 4.18 17.51 8.13
C GLU A 468 3.53 16.11 8.17
N PHE A 469 2.89 15.72 7.06
CA PHE A 469 2.45 14.34 6.82
C PHE A 469 2.58 13.98 5.34
N GLY A 470 2.55 12.68 5.05
CA GLY A 470 2.65 12.14 3.69
C GLY A 470 3.99 12.39 3.01
N ARG A 471 5.09 12.30 3.79
CA ARG A 471 6.49 12.29 3.33
C ARG A 471 7.01 10.88 3.07
N GLY A 472 8.02 10.79 2.21
CA GLY A 472 8.62 9.57 1.65
C GLY A 472 9.22 8.60 2.64
N PHE A 473 9.33 7.32 2.25
CA PHE A 473 10.26 6.39 2.87
C PHE A 473 11.71 6.78 2.49
N GLY A 474 12.35 7.62 3.32
CA GLY A 474 13.72 8.09 3.15
C GLY A 474 14.25 8.84 4.37
N TYR A 475 15.49 9.34 4.29
CA TYR A 475 16.09 10.20 5.32
C TYR A 475 15.17 11.42 5.57
N LYS A 476 14.69 11.57 6.82
CA LYS A 476 13.80 12.67 7.25
C LYS A 476 14.52 14.02 7.35
N GLN A 477 15.34 14.38 6.38
CA GLN A 477 16.03 15.66 6.39
C GLN A 477 15.01 16.81 6.20
N PRO A 478 15.05 17.86 7.04
CA PRO A 478 14.23 19.05 6.83
C PRO A 478 14.49 19.67 5.47
N LEU A 479 13.43 20.02 4.73
CA LEU A 479 13.56 20.73 3.46
C LEU A 479 13.92 22.19 3.75
N ASN A 480 14.92 22.71 3.06
CA ASN A 480 15.38 24.09 3.19
C ASN A 480 15.57 24.70 1.80
N ILE A 481 15.18 25.97 1.64
CA ILE A 481 15.21 26.71 0.38
C ILE A 481 16.61 26.79 -0.26
N GLY A 482 17.67 26.75 0.55
CA GLY A 482 19.06 26.75 0.10
C GLY A 482 19.64 25.37 -0.24
N MET A 483 18.86 24.28 -0.16
CA MET A 483 19.34 22.94 -0.49
C MET A 483 19.60 22.79 -1.99
N HIS A 484 20.73 22.16 -2.33
CA HIS A 484 21.01 21.75 -3.70
C HIS A 484 19.93 20.77 -4.18
N ASN A 485 19.36 21.02 -5.37
CA ASN A 485 18.28 20.23 -5.97
C ASN A 485 16.97 20.16 -5.15
N LEU A 486 16.62 21.18 -4.36
CA LEU A 486 15.36 21.20 -3.59
C LEU A 486 14.13 20.83 -4.44
N GLY A 487 14.01 21.35 -5.67
CA GLY A 487 12.89 21.00 -6.57
C GLY A 487 12.77 19.50 -6.81
N ASN A 488 13.89 18.81 -7.03
CA ASN A 488 13.92 17.34 -7.20
C ASN A 488 13.67 16.60 -5.88
N THR A 489 14.16 17.12 -4.76
CA THR A 489 13.90 16.53 -3.44
C THR A 489 12.43 16.65 -3.06
N LEU A 490 11.81 17.81 -3.27
CA LEU A 490 10.37 18.02 -3.13
C LEU A 490 9.60 17.07 -4.04
N LEU A 491 10.01 16.94 -5.31
CA LEU A 491 9.43 15.97 -6.23
C LEU A 491 9.48 14.55 -5.64
N THR A 492 10.66 14.13 -5.18
CA THR A 492 10.87 12.80 -4.62
C THR A 492 10.03 12.60 -3.37
N GLN A 493 9.94 13.60 -2.49
CA GLN A 493 9.16 13.54 -1.24
C GLN A 493 7.67 13.57 -1.47
N ILE A 494 7.22 14.32 -2.49
CA ILE A 494 5.88 14.21 -3.04
C ILE A 494 5.77 12.75 -3.47
N VAL A 495 6.38 12.30 -4.56
CA VAL A 495 6.24 10.95 -5.15
C VAL A 495 6.35 9.77 -4.18
N SER A 496 7.29 9.79 -3.24
CA SER A 496 7.56 8.67 -2.34
C SER A 496 6.70 8.67 -1.07
N GLY A 497 6.11 9.81 -0.72
CA GLY A 497 5.57 10.05 0.62
C GLY A 497 4.09 9.95 0.78
N SER A 498 3.38 10.26 -0.28
CA SER A 498 1.97 9.96 -0.26
C SER A 498 1.78 8.50 -0.59
N SER A 499 0.82 7.93 0.09
CA SER A 499 -0.01 6.83 -0.35
C SER A 499 -0.64 7.07 -1.75
N PHE A 500 0.09 7.52 -2.77
CA PHE A 500 -0.45 7.81 -4.12
C PHE A 500 -1.00 6.57 -4.81
N CYS A 501 -0.71 5.38 -4.28
CA CYS A 501 -1.21 4.09 -4.73
C CYS A 501 -1.86 3.25 -3.62
N ASP A 502 -2.11 3.83 -2.43
CA ASP A 502 -2.72 3.11 -1.31
C ASP A 502 -4.04 3.79 -0.92
N ASN A 503 -5.16 3.11 -1.18
CA ASN A 503 -6.52 3.55 -0.79
C ASN A 503 -6.76 3.49 0.73
N ARG A 504 -5.76 3.14 1.55
CA ARG A 504 -5.92 2.86 2.97
C ARG A 504 -5.90 4.07 3.92
N ILE A 505 -6.36 5.24 3.50
CA ILE A 505 -6.76 6.30 4.44
C ILE A 505 -8.13 6.89 4.05
N ARG A 506 -9.12 6.03 3.89
CA ARG A 506 -10.49 6.37 4.26
C ARG A 506 -10.98 5.30 5.22
N THR A 507 -11.39 5.74 6.41
CA THR A 507 -12.03 4.93 7.46
C THR A 507 -11.19 3.80 8.09
N THR A 508 -10.36 4.15 9.07
CA THR A 508 -10.27 3.36 10.30
C THR A 508 -10.04 4.31 11.47
N LEU A 509 -10.84 4.12 12.52
CA LEU A 509 -11.02 4.97 13.71
C LEU A 509 -9.73 5.44 14.38
#